data_AF-A0A5S9M6R9-F1
#
_entry.id   AF-A0A5S9M6R9-F1
#
_cell.length_a   1.000
_cell.length_b   1.000
_cell.length_c   1.000
_cell.angle_alpha   90.00
_cell.angle_beta   90.00
_cell.angle_gamma   90.00
#
_symmetry.space_group_name_H-M   'P 1'
#
loop_
_entity.id
_entity.type
_entity.pdbx_description
1 polymer ?
#
loop_
_entity_poly.entity_id
_entity_poly.type
_entity_poly.pdbx_seq_one_letter_code
_entity_poly.pdbx_strand_id
1 'polypeptide(L)' 'MKEQYEAVMKQPPKIEAAPWGTDGGLLSQAAGIPIIVFGPGTTELAHFPNESIDIEHVIEAAEIIAGTMVEWCEAAE' A
#
# COMPACT_ATOMS: atom_id res chain seq x y z
N MET A 1 -1.50 9.56 -2.31
CA MET A 1 -0.70 8.52 -1.61
C MET A 1 0.75 8.89 -1.36
N LYS A 2 1.54 9.36 -2.34
CA LYS A 2 2.94 9.75 -2.09
C LYS A 2 3.09 10.77 -0.94
N GLU A 3 2.24 11.80 -0.93
CA GLU A 3 2.23 12.83 0.11
C GLU A 3 1.94 12.25 1.49
N GLN A 4 0.90 11.41 1.59
CA GLN A 4 0.54 10.73 2.84
C GLN A 4 1.63 9.75 3.32
N TYR A 5 2.28 9.04 2.40
CA TYR A 5 3.41 8.19 2.72
C TYR A 5 4.56 9.00 3.34
N GLU A 6 4.95 10.11 2.70
CA GLU A 6 6.02 10.98 3.22
C GLU A 6 5.63 11.64 4.55
N ALA A 7 4.36 11.97 4.74
CA ALA A 7 3.83 12.51 5.99
C ALA A 7 3.94 11.52 7.16
N VAL A 8 3.69 10.24 6.94
CA VAL A 8 3.77 9.19 7.97
C VAL A 8 5.21 8.69 8.14
N MET A 9 5.85 8.24 7.06
CA MET A 9 7.15 7.55 7.09
C MET A 9 8.35 8.49 7.19
N LYS A 10 8.16 9.81 7.01
CA LYS A 10 9.21 10.85 7.02
C LYS A 10 10.33 10.62 5.99
N GLN A 11 10.05 9.85 4.94
CA GLN A 11 10.95 9.55 3.85
C GLN A 11 10.16 9.27 2.56
N PRO A 12 10.76 9.45 1.36
CA PRO A 12 10.09 9.14 0.11
C PRO A 12 9.81 7.64 -0.04
N PRO A 13 8.68 7.24 -0.67
CA PRO A 13 8.41 5.84 -0.93
C PRO A 13 9.40 5.28 -1.97
N LYS A 14 9.80 4.03 -1.76
CA LYS A 14 10.44 3.24 -2.80
C LYS A 14 9.39 2.83 -3.83
N ILE A 15 9.61 3.17 -5.09
CA ILE A 15 8.72 2.79 -6.20
C ILE A 15 9.34 1.60 -6.92
N GLU A 16 8.65 0.48 -6.91
CA GLU A 16 9.07 -0.76 -7.57
C GLU A 16 7.89 -1.55 -8.11
N ALA A 17 8.15 -2.45 -9.06
CA ALA A 17 7.15 -3.39 -9.54
C ALA A 17 7.06 -4.58 -8.57
N ALA A 18 5.85 -5.09 -8.32
CA ALA A 18 5.67 -6.33 -7.58
C ALA A 18 6.25 -7.52 -8.39
N PRO A 19 7.23 -8.27 -7.89
CA PRO A 19 7.80 -9.42 -8.60
C PRO A 19 6.94 -10.69 -8.51
N TRP A 20 5.73 -10.60 -7.96
CA TRP A 20 4.74 -11.67 -7.85
C TRP A 20 3.39 -11.25 -8.45
N GLY A 21 2.53 -12.23 -8.71
CA GLY A 21 1.17 -11.98 -9.21
C GLY A 21 0.33 -11.25 -8.18
N THR A 22 -0.37 -10.20 -8.61
CA THR A 22 -1.37 -9.48 -7.82
C THR A 22 -2.61 -9.23 -8.67
N ASP A 23 -3.77 -9.06 -8.04
CA ASP A 23 -4.99 -8.65 -8.74
C ASP A 23 -4.82 -7.31 -9.46
N GLY A 24 -3.90 -6.46 -8.99
CA GLY A 24 -3.57 -5.19 -9.65
C GLY A 24 -3.07 -5.36 -11.08
N GLY A 25 -2.30 -6.41 -11.37
CA GLY A 25 -1.88 -6.71 -12.74
C GLY A 25 -3.06 -7.05 -13.65
N LEU A 26 -3.99 -7.89 -13.17
CA LEU A 26 -5.19 -8.27 -13.92
C LEU A 26 -6.13 -7.06 -14.11
N LEU A 27 -6.42 -6.32 -13.05
CA LEU A 27 -7.33 -5.17 -13.09
C LEU A 27 -6.77 -4.04 -13.98
N SER A 28 -5.46 -3.80 -13.93
CA SER A 28 -4.82 -2.82 -14.80
C SER A 28 -4.85 -3.25 -16.27
N GLN A 29 -4.47 -4.49 -16.58
CA GLN A 29 -4.37 -4.96 -17.97
C GLN A 29 -5.74 -5.24 -18.61
N ALA A 30 -6.66 -5.86 -17.86
CA ALA A 30 -7.96 -6.29 -18.38
C ALA A 30 -9.02 -5.19 -18.31
N ALA A 31 -8.96 -4.31 -17.29
CA ALA A 31 -10.00 -3.30 -17.07
C ALA A 31 -9.49 -1.85 -17.21
N GLY A 32 -8.20 -1.62 -17.44
CA GLY A 32 -7.63 -0.28 -17.58
C GLY A 32 -7.69 0.56 -16.31
N ILE A 33 -7.89 -0.08 -15.15
CA ILE A 33 -8.01 0.62 -13.86
C ILE A 33 -6.60 0.94 -13.35
N PRO A 34 -6.30 2.21 -12.97
CA PRO A 34 -5.06 2.55 -12.30
C PRO A 34 -5.01 1.88 -10.91
N ILE A 35 -3.94 1.14 -10.62
CA ILE A 35 -3.77 0.41 -9.36
C ILE A 35 -2.42 0.74 -8.72
N ILE A 36 -2.40 0.82 -7.40
CA ILE A 36 -1.19 0.84 -6.57
C ILE A 36 -1.22 -0.42 -5.69
N VAL A 37 -0.13 -1.19 -5.68
CA VAL A 37 0.06 -2.30 -4.73
C VAL A 37 0.81 -1.74 -3.53
N PHE A 38 0.15 -1.73 -2.37
CA PHE A 38 0.67 -1.12 -1.15
C PHE A 38 0.14 -1.85 0.08
N GLY A 39 1.01 -2.10 1.05
CA GLY A 39 0.63 -2.70 2.32
C GLY A 39 1.84 -3.04 3.19
N PRO A 40 1.61 -3.31 4.48
CA PRO A 40 2.64 -3.75 5.41
C PRO A 40 2.91 -5.25 5.27
N GLY A 41 4.07 -5.69 5.75
CA GLY A 41 4.44 -7.09 5.81
C GLY A 41 5.84 -7.37 5.25
N THR A 42 6.30 -8.58 5.50
CA THR A 42 7.58 -9.09 5.00
C THR A 42 7.27 -10.22 4.02
N THR A 43 7.44 -9.97 2.72
CA THR A 43 7.06 -10.92 1.67
C THR A 43 7.74 -12.28 1.86
N GLU A 44 8.98 -12.29 2.39
CA GLU A 44 9.76 -13.50 2.64
C GLU A 44 9.14 -14.41 3.71
N LEU A 45 8.23 -13.88 4.55
CA LEU A 45 7.52 -14.64 5.58
C LEU A 45 6.13 -15.09 5.15
N ALA A 46 5.59 -14.54 4.06
CA ALA A 46 4.24 -14.88 3.59
C ALA A 46 4.13 -16.37 3.25
N HIS A 47 3.03 -17.01 3.67
CA HIS A 47 2.74 -18.44 3.49
C HIS A 47 3.67 -19.42 4.23
N PHE A 48 4.49 -18.94 5.18
CA PHE A 48 5.29 -19.81 6.05
C PHE A 48 4.63 -20.00 7.43
N PRO A 49 4.91 -21.09 8.16
CA PRO A 49 4.30 -21.34 9.48
C PRO A 49 4.56 -20.26 10.53
N ASN A 50 5.64 -19.51 10.36
CA ASN A 50 6.06 -18.40 11.22
C ASN A 50 5.76 -17.03 10.59
N GLU A 51 4.78 -16.96 9.69
CA GLU A 51 4.28 -15.70 9.14
C GLU A 51 3.92 -14.75 10.28
N SER A 52 4.44 -13.53 10.20
CA SER A 52 4.27 -12.51 11.23
C SER A 52 4.28 -11.13 10.60
N ILE A 53 3.71 -10.16 11.32
CA ILE A 53 3.67 -8.77 10.90
C ILE A 53 3.97 -7.87 12.09
N ASP A 54 4.66 -6.77 11.81
CA ASP A 54 4.90 -5.69 12.77
C ASP A 54 3.62 -4.84 12.89
N ILE A 55 3.14 -4.64 14.12
CA ILE A 55 1.85 -3.96 14.36
C ILE A 55 1.96 -2.47 14.08
N GLU A 56 3.11 -1.88 14.35
CA GLU A 56 3.41 -0.49 14.06
C GLU A 56 3.30 -0.23 12.55
N HIS A 57 3.86 -1.13 11.72
CA HIS A 57 3.70 -1.04 10.26
C HIS A 57 2.23 -1.17 9.80
N VAL A 58 1.40 -1.96 10.50
CA VAL A 58 -0.04 -2.06 10.21
C VAL A 58 -0.73 -0.72 10.45
N ILE A 59 -0.40 -0.05 11.56
CA ILE A 59 -0.96 1.25 11.91
C ILE A 59 -0.51 2.31 10.90
N GLU A 60 0.78 2.38 10.58
CA GLU A 60 1.32 3.31 9.59
C GLU A 60 0.67 3.12 8.21
N ALA A 61 0.53 1.87 7.75
CA ALA A 61 -0.13 1.59 6.49
C ALA A 61 -1.61 2.03 6.49
N ALA A 62 -2.31 1.80 7.61
CA ALA A 62 -3.69 2.23 7.77
C ALA A 62 -3.82 3.76 7.74
N GLU A 63 -2.92 4.49 8.40
CA GLU A 63 -2.87 5.95 8.36
C GLU A 63 -2.64 6.47 6.94
N ILE A 64 -1.70 5.89 6.18
CA ILE A 64 -1.40 6.28 4.81
C ILE A 64 -2.60 6.04 3.88
N ILE A 65 -3.27 4.90 4.02
CA ILE A 65 -4.46 4.56 3.24
C ILE A 65 -5.61 5.51 3.57
N ALA A 66 -5.90 5.71 4.86
CA ALA A 66 -6.97 6.59 5.31
C ALA A 66 -6.73 8.05 4.88
N GLY A 67 -5.52 8.57 5.12
CA GLY A 67 -5.13 9.90 4.66
C GLY A 67 -5.24 10.05 3.15
N THR A 68 -4.86 9.00 2.39
CA THR A 68 -4.99 9.02 0.93
C THR A 68 -6.45 9.07 0.50
N MET A 69 -7.33 8.32 1.16
CA MET A 69 -8.76 8.35 0.87
C MET A 69 -9.37 9.71 1.18
N VAL A 70 -9.01 10.33 2.31
CA VAL A 70 -9.50 11.67 2.70
C VAL A 70 -9.05 12.74 1.69
N GLU A 71 -7.76 12.72 1.33
CA GLU A 71 -7.18 13.62 0.32
C GLU A 71 -7.84 13.41 -1.05
N TRP A 72 -8.00 12.16 -1.48
CA TRP A 72 -8.52 11.81 -2.80
C TRP A 72 -10.02 12.09 -2.96
N CYS A 73 -10.79 11.79 -1.92
CA CYS A 73 -12.24 11.97 -1.96
C CYS A 73 -12.66 13.40 -1.62
N GLU A 74 -11.70 14.34 -1.52
CA GLU A 74 -11.93 15.74 -1.17
C GLU A 74 -12.93 15.87 -0.02
N ALA A 75 -12.67 15.18 1.12
CA ALA A 75 -13.63 15.02 2.22
C ALA A 75 -14.54 16.25 2.34
N ALA A 76 -15.78 16.06 1.86
CA ALA A 76 -16.68 17.14 1.49
C ALA A 76 -16.74 18.22 2.58
N GLU A 77 -16.69 19.47 2.13
CA GLU A 77 -16.81 20.75 2.85
C GLU A 77 -17.41 20.69 4.27
#